data_AF-A0A0F9EKP6-F1
#
_entry.id   AF-A0A0F9EKP6-F1
#
_cell.length_a   1.000
_cell.length_b   1.000
_cell.length_c   1.000
_cell.angle_alpha   90.00
_cell.angle_beta   90.00
_cell.angle_gamma   90.00
#
_symmetry.space_group_name_H-M   'P 1'
#
loop_
_entity.id
_entity.type
_entity.pdbx_description
1 polymer ?
#
loop_
_entity_poly.entity_id
_entity_poly.type
_entity_poly.pdbx_seq_one_letter_code
_entity_poly.pdbx_strand_id
1 'polypeptide(L)'
;MIRQDLLDFIKEMEIILKEKEPKYKSTWKTIGLGLLRTKLKEHLKSITDCLLAGVDWDRERVKRDIIHIANYSFFLYKILKEE
;
A
#
# COMPACT_ATOMS: atom_id res chain seq x y z
N MET A 1 20.61 11.75 -9.34
CA MET A 1 20.77 11.72 -7.87
C MET A 1 19.41 11.40 -7.27
N ILE A 2 19.26 10.30 -6.55
CA ILE A 2 17.98 9.97 -5.89
C ILE A 2 17.80 10.96 -4.73
N ARG A 3 16.60 11.52 -4.55
CA ARG A 3 16.34 12.46 -3.46
C ARG A 3 16.39 11.74 -2.11
N GLN A 4 17.00 12.35 -1.09
CA GLN A 4 17.20 11.74 0.23
C GLN A 4 15.86 11.38 0.91
N ASP A 5 14.85 12.24 0.77
CA ASP A 5 13.50 12.02 1.31
C ASP A 5 12.80 10.79 0.68
N LEU A 6 13.05 10.50 -0.59
CA LEU A 6 12.56 9.28 -1.23
C LEU A 6 13.25 8.02 -0.67
N LEU A 7 14.57 8.08 -0.42
CA LEU A 7 15.29 6.96 0.19
C LEU A 7 14.80 6.69 1.61
N ASP A 8 14.54 7.74 2.38
CA ASP A 8 14.04 7.62 3.75
C ASP A 8 12.62 7.02 3.75
N PHE A 9 11.75 7.47 2.85
CA PHE A 9 10.42 6.88 2.65
C PHE A 9 10.49 5.39 2.30
N ILE A 10 11.37 4.99 1.36
CA ILE A 10 11.52 3.58 0.97
C ILE A 10 11.94 2.72 2.16
N LYS A 11 12.90 3.18 2.96
CA LYS A 11 13.36 2.46 4.16
C LYS A 11 12.26 2.31 5.21
N GLU A 12 11.53 3.38 5.48
CA GLU A 12 10.41 3.36 6.43
C GLU A 12 9.32 2.39 5.95
N MET A 13 8.98 2.44 4.67
CA MET A 13 8.04 1.52 4.06
C MET A 13 8.52 0.07 4.16
N GLU A 14 9.79 -0.21 3.87
CA GLU A 14 10.33 -1.57 3.99
C GLU A 14 10.17 -2.14 5.41
N ILE A 15 10.42 -1.33 6.44
CA ILE A 15 10.22 -1.71 7.85
C ILE A 15 8.75 -2.04 8.11
N ILE A 16 7.84 -1.12 7.76
CA ILE A 16 6.40 -1.29 7.99
C ILE A 16 5.86 -2.53 7.26
N LEU A 17 6.32 -2.78 6.03
CA LEU A 17 5.92 -3.93 5.24
C LEU A 17 6.42 -5.23 5.88
N LYS A 18 7.68 -5.28 6.32
CA LYS A 18 8.27 -6.45 7.02
C LYS A 18 7.56 -6.76 8.34
N GLU A 19 7.20 -5.74 9.13
CA GLU A 19 6.44 -5.93 10.37
C GLU A 19 5.04 -6.50 10.12
N LYS A 20 4.42 -6.09 9.01
CA LYS A 20 3.07 -6.52 8.64
C LYS A 20 3.05 -7.84 7.86
N GLU A 21 4.16 -8.23 7.24
CA GLU A 21 4.30 -9.45 6.43
C GLU A 21 3.81 -10.72 7.15
N PRO A 22 4.12 -10.98 8.44
CA PRO A 22 3.64 -12.18 9.15
C PRO A 22 2.11 -12.28 9.19
N LYS A 23 1.40 -11.14 9.30
CA LYS A 23 -0.07 -11.09 9.30
C LYS A 23 -0.66 -11.48 7.95
N TYR A 24 0.06 -11.21 6.87
CA TYR A 24 -0.43 -11.44 5.50
C TYR A 24 0.16 -12.70 4.86
N LYS A 25 1.10 -13.39 5.52
CA LYS A 25 1.89 -14.54 5.02
C LYS A 25 1.07 -15.73 4.50
N SER A 26 -0.18 -15.90 4.92
CA SER A 26 -1.10 -16.93 4.39
C SER A 26 -2.04 -16.40 3.31
N THR A 27 -2.36 -15.11 3.35
CA THR A 27 -3.34 -14.46 2.45
C THR A 27 -2.72 -13.97 1.14
N TRP A 28 -1.45 -13.59 1.15
CA TRP A 28 -0.78 -12.98 -0.02
C TRP A 28 -0.49 -13.95 -1.17
N LYS A 29 -0.26 -15.25 -0.91
CA LYS A 29 -0.03 -16.25 -1.96
C LYS A 29 -1.30 -16.70 -2.67
N THR A 30 -2.45 -16.45 -2.06
CA THR A 30 -3.75 -16.99 -2.47
C THR A 30 -4.73 -15.90 -2.90
N ILE A 31 -4.38 -14.62 -2.70
CA ILE A 31 -5.21 -13.50 -3.13
C ILE A 31 -5.19 -13.41 -4.67
N GLY A 32 -6.37 -13.54 -5.28
CA GLY A 32 -6.50 -13.44 -6.73
C GLY A 32 -6.21 -12.03 -7.24
N LEU A 33 -5.64 -11.93 -8.45
CA LEU A 33 -5.35 -10.65 -9.13
C LEU A 33 -6.56 -9.70 -9.18
N GLY A 34 -7.75 -10.23 -9.44
CA GLY A 34 -8.99 -9.46 -9.46
C GLY A 34 -9.28 -8.78 -8.10
N LEU A 35 -9.03 -9.47 -6.99
CA LEU A 35 -9.24 -8.95 -5.64
C LEU A 35 -8.17 -7.90 -5.29
N LEU A 36 -6.91 -8.10 -5.67
CA LEU A 36 -5.85 -7.10 -5.51
C LEU A 36 -6.18 -5.80 -6.24
N ARG A 37 -6.62 -5.89 -7.50
CA ARG A 37 -7.05 -4.73 -8.29
C ARG A 37 -8.18 -3.97 -7.58
N THR A 38 -9.17 -4.67 -7.05
CA THR A 38 -10.28 -4.06 -6.32
C THR A 38 -9.80 -3.36 -5.05
N LYS A 39 -8.95 -4.00 -4.25
CA LYS A 39 -8.40 -3.41 -3.02
C LYS A 39 -7.55 -2.17 -3.29
N LEU A 40 -6.71 -2.18 -4.31
CA LEU A 40 -5.95 -1.01 -4.75
C LEU A 40 -6.86 0.17 -5.10
N LYS A 41 -7.94 -0.09 -5.86
CA LYS A 41 -8.91 0.95 -6.21
C LYS A 41 -9.66 1.49 -5.00
N GLU A 42 -10.05 0.63 -4.06
CA GLU A 42 -10.73 1.04 -2.82
C GLU A 42 -9.88 2.01 -2.00
N HIS A 43 -8.59 1.70 -1.79
CA HIS A 43 -7.70 2.57 -1.03
C HIS A 43 -7.39 3.87 -1.79
N LEU A 44 -7.21 3.82 -3.11
CA LEU A 44 -7.03 5.03 -3.91
C LEU A 44 -8.26 5.95 -3.81
N LYS A 45 -9.46 5.38 -3.92
CA LYS A 45 -10.71 6.11 -3.74
C LYS A 45 -10.82 6.70 -2.34
N SER A 46 -10.50 5.93 -1.28
CA SER A 46 -10.52 6.41 0.10
C SER A 46 -9.59 7.62 0.30
N ILE A 47 -8.39 7.61 -0.30
CA ILE A 47 -7.48 8.76 -0.28
C ILE A 47 -8.11 9.95 -0.98
N THR A 48 -8.63 9.77 -2.19
CA THR A 48 -9.27 10.84 -2.95
C THR A 48 -10.44 11.45 -2.18
N ASP A 49 -11.33 10.61 -1.67
CA ASP A 49 -12.50 11.04 -0.87
C ASP A 49 -12.05 11.81 0.39
N CYS A 50 -10.98 11.36 1.04
CA CYS A 50 -10.43 12.02 2.23
C CYS A 50 -9.83 13.39 1.89
N LEU A 51 -9.01 13.49 0.84
CA LEU A 51 -8.39 14.75 0.41
C LEU A 51 -9.41 15.77 -0.12
N LEU A 52 -10.51 15.30 -0.70
CA LEU A 52 -11.61 16.15 -1.18
C LEU A 52 -12.48 16.70 -0.03
N ALA A 53 -12.36 16.18 1.20
CA ALA A 53 -13.14 16.64 2.35
C ALA A 53 -12.78 18.07 2.82
N GLY A 54 -11.75 18.70 2.25
CA GLY A 54 -11.40 20.10 2.53
C GLY A 54 -10.34 20.24 3.61
N VAL A 55 -10.41 21.31 4.42
CA VAL A 55 -9.29 21.78 5.27
C VAL A 55 -8.92 20.79 6.40
N ASP A 56 -9.85 19.95 6.84
CA ASP A 56 -9.69 19.01 7.99
C ASP A 56 -9.69 17.53 7.57
N TRP A 57 -8.90 17.15 6.57
CA TRP A 57 -8.80 15.76 6.15
C TRP A 57 -7.91 14.90 7.08
N ASP A 58 -8.31 13.64 7.26
CA ASP A 58 -7.63 12.69 8.15
C ASP A 58 -6.30 12.21 7.55
N ARG A 59 -5.22 12.89 7.96
CA ARG A 59 -3.84 12.57 7.56
C ARG A 59 -3.44 11.14 7.89
N GLU A 60 -3.83 10.62 9.04
CA GLU A 60 -3.45 9.28 9.47
C GLU A 60 -4.18 8.21 8.67
N ARG A 61 -5.44 8.46 8.27
CA ARG A 61 -6.15 7.61 7.32
C ARG A 61 -5.46 7.55 5.97
N VAL A 62 -5.08 8.70 5.39
CA VAL A 62 -4.37 8.73 4.11
C VAL A 62 -3.03 7.99 4.19
N LYS A 63 -2.24 8.18 5.27
CA LYS A 63 -1.01 7.40 5.49
C LYS A 63 -1.28 5.89 5.53
N ARG A 64 -2.31 5.45 6.25
CA ARG A 64 -2.69 4.02 6.29
C ARG A 64 -3.06 3.50 4.90
N ASP A 65 -3.84 4.25 4.14
CA ASP A 65 -4.24 3.86 2.78
C ASP A 65 -3.04 3.78 1.83
N ILE A 66 -2.07 4.71 1.93
CA ILE A 66 -0.80 4.64 1.18
C ILE A 66 -0.03 3.36 1.51
N ILE A 67 0.07 3.01 2.80
CA ILE A 67 0.73 1.77 3.24
C ILE A 67 0.01 0.55 2.67
N HIS A 68 -1.32 0.54 2.65
CA HIS A 68 -2.09 -0.55 2.05
C HIS A 68 -1.86 -0.67 0.54
N ILE A 69 -1.83 0.46 -0.18
CA ILE A 69 -1.51 0.49 -1.62
C ILE A 69 -0.11 -0.09 -1.87
N ALA A 70 0.90 0.31 -1.09
CA ALA A 70 2.26 -0.22 -1.23
C ALA A 70 2.30 -1.74 -0.99
N ASN A 71 1.61 -2.24 0.04
CA ASN A 71 1.47 -3.69 0.30
C ASN A 71 0.86 -4.43 -0.90
N TYR A 72 -0.30 -3.98 -1.38
CA TYR A 72 -0.99 -4.66 -2.48
C TYR A 72 -0.22 -4.56 -3.80
N SER A 73 0.50 -3.46 -4.04
CA SER A 73 1.37 -3.31 -5.20
C SER A 73 2.57 -4.26 -5.14
N PHE A 74 3.14 -4.44 -3.95
CA PHE A 74 4.19 -5.42 -3.72
C PHE A 74 3.69 -6.85 -3.95
N PHE A 75 2.48 -7.20 -3.47
CA PHE A 75 1.88 -8.51 -3.72
C PHE A 75 1.61 -8.75 -5.21
N LEU A 76 1.07 -7.75 -5.90
CA LEU A 76 0.85 -7.80 -7.34
C LEU A 76 2.16 -8.04 -8.09
N TYR A 77 3.23 -7.31 -7.75
CA TYR A 77 4.55 -7.52 -8.33
C TYR A 77 5.08 -8.94 -8.09
N LYS A 78 4.91 -9.49 -6.88
CA LYS A 78 5.35 -10.85 -6.56
C LYS A 78 4.61 -11.90 -7.38
N ILE A 79 3.28 -11.81 -7.48
CA ILE A 79 2.48 -12.74 -8.30
C ILE A 79 2.95 -12.70 -9.76
N LEU A 80 3.10 -11.49 -10.33
CA LEU A 80 3.55 -11.32 -11.72
C LEU A 80 5.01 -11.75 -11.97
N LYS A 81 5.81 -11.94 -10.93
CA LYS A 81 7.20 -12.40 -11.02
C LYS A 81 7.34 -13.91 -10.82
N GLU A 82 6.41 -14.53 -10.08
CA GLU A 82 6.39 -15.97 -9.80
C GLU A 82 5.65 -16.78 -10.89
N GLU A 83 4.93 -16.11 -11.80
CA GLU A 83 4.50 -16.61 -13.12
C GLU A 83 5.62 -16.50 -14.17
#